data_AF-A0A117S001-F1
#
_entry.id   AF-A0A117S001-F1
#
_cell.length_a   1.000
_cell.length_b   1.000
_cell.length_c   1.000
_cell.angle_alpha   90.00
_cell.angle_beta   90.00
_cell.angle_gamma   90.00
#
_symmetry.space_group_name_H-M   'P 1'
#
loop_
_entity.id
_entity.type
_entity.pdbx_description
1 polymer ?
#
loop_
_entity_poly.entity_id
_entity_poly.type
_entity_poly.pdbx_seq_one_letter_code
_entity_poly.pdbx_strand_id
1 'polypeptide(L)'
;MPENTLLPLDADTIRMAYDSVLWAPRLPTGEELDTLKEQLQGHVQLLVPDVQDLAARMRGEMRRLTVHVLVRAFQLLEEYADGPPACDVYDLATIARALLTLYRHPGPLGVPTGADEIAEEIRRRLCGACWEPIADDELHERRTFGSDSSGGIHGYAHTELCVDRSPLLALCHHSACAGGRARTEISCGTSLDPGHESPPTAAGGTS
;
A
#
# COMPACT_ATOMS: atom_id res chain seq x y z
N MET A 1 -36.07 7.31 7.61
CA MET A 1 -34.59 7.25 7.57
C MET A 1 -34.12 8.67 7.34
N PRO A 2 -33.48 9.33 8.32
CA PRO A 2 -32.96 10.68 8.10
C PRO A 2 -31.96 10.62 6.95
N GLU A 3 -32.14 11.48 5.95
CA GLU A 3 -31.18 11.70 4.88
C GLU A 3 -29.93 12.31 5.52
N ASN A 4 -28.96 11.46 5.82
CA ASN A 4 -27.67 11.87 6.35
C ASN A 4 -27.05 12.79 5.31
N THR A 5 -27.14 14.10 5.53
CA THR A 5 -26.67 15.12 4.60
C THR A 5 -25.16 15.21 4.77
N LEU A 6 -24.47 14.15 4.37
CA LEU A 6 -23.02 14.08 4.37
C LEU A 6 -22.54 15.18 3.42
N LEU A 7 -21.73 16.09 3.95
CA LEU A 7 -21.05 17.08 3.13
C LEU A 7 -20.32 16.33 1.99
N PRO A 8 -20.37 16.84 0.75
CA PRO A 8 -19.73 16.18 -0.36
C PRO A 8 -18.25 15.90 -0.04
N LEU A 9 -17.84 14.65 -0.19
CA LEU A 9 -16.46 14.23 -0.07
C LEU A 9 -15.59 15.08 -1.02
N ASP A 10 -14.59 15.77 -0.47
CA ASP A 10 -13.65 16.57 -1.26
C ASP A 10 -12.60 15.67 -1.95
N ALA A 11 -13.03 15.07 -3.06
CA ALA A 11 -12.20 14.18 -3.88
C ALA A 11 -11.05 14.90 -4.60
N ASP A 12 -11.05 16.23 -4.68
CA ASP A 12 -9.95 17.00 -5.27
C ASP A 12 -8.82 17.14 -4.26
N THR A 13 -9.13 17.51 -3.02
CA THR A 13 -8.14 17.59 -1.93
C THR A 13 -7.47 16.24 -1.69
N ILE A 14 -8.24 15.15 -1.60
CA ILE A 14 -7.68 13.79 -1.39
C ILE A 14 -6.72 13.41 -2.53
N ARG A 15 -7.08 13.75 -3.77
CA ARG A 15 -6.24 13.48 -4.95
C ARG A 15 -4.95 14.27 -4.94
N MET A 16 -5.03 15.57 -4.65
CA MET A 16 -3.83 16.39 -4.52
C MET A 16 -2.88 15.85 -3.45
N ALA A 17 -3.41 15.38 -2.32
CA ALA A 17 -2.60 14.82 -1.25
C ALA A 17 -1.82 13.57 -1.71
N TYR A 18 -2.49 12.54 -2.26
CA TYR A 18 -1.77 11.34 -2.71
C TYR A 18 -0.89 11.60 -3.94
N ASP A 19 -1.27 12.50 -4.85
CA ASP A 19 -0.46 12.81 -6.04
C ASP A 19 0.85 13.49 -5.64
N SER A 20 0.85 14.28 -4.56
CA SER A 20 2.05 14.89 -3.99
C SER A 20 3.06 13.88 -3.41
N VAL A 21 2.66 12.62 -3.24
CA VAL A 21 3.54 11.52 -2.82
C VAL A 21 3.89 10.64 -4.01
N LEU A 22 2.89 10.16 -4.74
CA LEU A 22 3.06 9.16 -5.80
C LEU A 22 3.78 9.72 -7.04
N TRP A 23 3.66 11.02 -7.30
CA TRP A 23 4.21 11.66 -8.50
C TRP A 23 5.19 12.80 -8.22
N ALA A 24 5.52 13.05 -6.96
CA ALA A 24 6.47 14.12 -6.65
C ALA A 24 7.89 13.77 -7.12
N PRO A 25 8.60 14.72 -7.74
CA PRO A 25 10.00 14.52 -8.12
C PRO A 25 10.93 14.36 -6.91
N ARG A 26 10.49 14.87 -5.74
CA ARG A 26 11.16 14.71 -4.45
C ARG A 26 10.12 14.70 -3.35
N LEU A 27 10.20 13.71 -2.46
CA LEU A 27 9.36 13.67 -1.28
C LEU A 27 9.70 14.77 -0.28
N PRO A 28 8.70 15.36 0.39
CA PRO A 28 8.90 16.18 1.57
C PRO A 28 9.67 15.43 2.66
N THR A 29 10.28 16.18 3.59
CA THR A 29 11.05 15.61 4.70
C THR A 29 10.76 16.33 6.00
N GLY A 30 10.93 15.67 7.14
CA GLY A 30 10.68 16.26 8.46
C GLY A 30 9.21 16.57 8.67
N GLU A 31 8.90 17.73 9.25
CA GLU A 31 7.55 18.16 9.63
C GLU A 31 6.56 18.18 8.46
N GLU A 32 7.02 18.52 7.25
CA GLU A 32 6.18 18.49 6.05
C GLU A 32 5.73 17.07 5.69
N LEU A 33 6.61 16.09 5.86
CA LEU A 33 6.30 14.68 5.61
C LEU A 33 5.34 14.15 6.68
N ASP A 34 5.54 14.52 7.94
CA ASP A 34 4.67 14.12 9.04
C ASP A 34 3.26 14.70 8.86
N THR A 35 3.16 15.98 8.49
CA THR A 35 1.89 16.63 8.14
C THR A 35 1.18 15.91 7.00
N LEU A 36 1.93 15.54 5.95
CA LEU A 36 1.37 14.83 4.80
C LEU A 36 0.88 13.41 5.16
N LYS A 37 1.60 12.71 6.05
CA LYS A 37 1.17 11.41 6.58
C LYS A 37 -0.13 11.53 7.36
N GLU A 38 -0.25 12.51 8.27
CA GLU A 38 -1.48 12.75 9.04
C GLU A 38 -2.67 13.09 8.13
N GLN A 39 -2.44 13.93 7.10
CA GLN A 39 -3.47 14.25 6.11
C GLN A 39 -3.96 13.00 5.36
N LEU A 40 -3.02 12.19 4.83
CA LEU A 40 -3.37 10.97 4.12
C LEU A 40 -4.07 9.95 5.03
N GLN A 41 -3.62 9.80 6.27
CA GLN A 41 -4.29 8.96 7.26
C GLN A 41 -5.73 9.41 7.48
N GLY A 42 -5.95 10.72 7.68
CA GLY A 42 -7.30 11.28 7.82
C GLY A 42 -8.18 11.01 6.60
N HIS A 43 -7.62 11.08 5.40
CA HIS A 43 -8.34 10.74 4.16
C HIS A 43 -8.70 9.25 4.08
N VAL A 44 -7.80 8.35 4.49
CA VAL A 44 -8.09 6.91 4.56
C VAL A 44 -9.21 6.63 5.56
N GLN A 45 -9.13 7.19 6.77
CA GLN A 45 -10.17 7.05 7.81
C GLN A 45 -11.53 7.55 7.33
N LEU A 46 -11.56 8.64 6.56
CA LEU A 46 -12.78 9.19 5.99
C LEU A 46 -13.41 8.29 4.92
N LEU A 47 -12.59 7.71 4.04
CA LEU A 47 -13.05 6.91 2.89
C LEU A 47 -13.49 5.49 3.27
N VAL A 48 -12.87 4.88 4.27
CA VAL A 48 -13.05 3.48 4.62
C VAL A 48 -14.52 3.10 4.87
N PRO A 49 -15.30 3.83 5.70
CA PRO A 49 -16.70 3.47 5.97
C PRO A 49 -17.56 3.48 4.70
N ASP A 50 -17.42 4.50 3.85
CA ASP A 50 -18.18 4.63 2.61
C ASP A 50 -17.84 3.50 1.62
N VAL A 51 -16.55 3.16 1.50
CA VAL A 51 -16.11 2.07 0.63
C VAL A 51 -16.56 0.70 1.16
N GLN A 52 -16.61 0.52 2.48
CA GLN A 52 -17.16 -0.70 3.10
C GLN A 52 -18.64 -0.88 2.80
N ASP A 53 -19.44 0.18 2.89
CA ASP A 53 -20.86 0.16 2.51
C ASP A 53 -21.06 -0.14 1.01
N LEU A 54 -20.19 0.41 0.15
CA LEU A 54 -20.18 0.08 -1.27
C LEU A 54 -19.81 -1.39 -1.51
N ALA A 55 -18.82 -1.93 -0.78
CA ALA A 55 -18.37 -3.31 -0.93
C ALA A 55 -19.50 -4.32 -0.71
N ALA A 56 -20.40 -4.07 0.24
CA ALA A 56 -21.57 -4.91 0.50
C ALA A 56 -22.52 -4.99 -0.72
N ARG A 57 -22.52 -3.96 -1.57
CA ARG A 57 -23.36 -3.86 -2.78
C ARG A 57 -22.65 -4.33 -4.05
N MET A 58 -21.32 -4.37 -4.05
CA MET A 58 -20.52 -4.86 -5.17
C MET A 58 -20.70 -6.37 -5.40
N ARG A 59 -20.27 -6.83 -6.58
CA ARG A 59 -20.35 -8.24 -6.99
C ARG A 59 -19.04 -8.71 -7.64
N GLY A 60 -18.84 -10.03 -7.62
CA GLY A 60 -17.74 -10.70 -8.33
C GLY A 60 -16.36 -10.23 -7.89
N GLU A 61 -15.50 -9.97 -8.87
CA GLU A 61 -14.10 -9.59 -8.66
C GLU A 61 -13.95 -8.22 -8.00
N MET A 62 -14.80 -7.25 -8.34
CA MET A 62 -14.76 -5.92 -7.71
C MET A 62 -15.03 -5.97 -6.21
N ARG A 63 -15.96 -6.83 -5.76
CA ARG A 63 -16.18 -7.05 -4.31
C ARG A 63 -14.91 -7.62 -3.66
N ARG A 64 -14.31 -8.66 -4.24
CA ARG A 64 -13.10 -9.30 -3.69
C ARG A 64 -11.92 -8.32 -3.60
N LEU A 65 -11.69 -7.56 -4.67
CA LEU A 65 -10.66 -6.51 -4.69
C LEU A 65 -10.91 -5.45 -3.61
N THR A 66 -12.16 -4.99 -3.47
CA THR A 66 -12.52 -3.96 -2.50
C THR A 66 -12.32 -4.45 -1.06
N VAL A 67 -12.73 -5.69 -0.75
CA VAL A 67 -12.48 -6.30 0.56
C VAL A 67 -10.99 -6.37 0.84
N HIS A 68 -10.17 -6.76 -0.14
CA HIS A 68 -8.72 -6.78 0.02
C HIS A 68 -8.12 -5.39 0.31
N VAL A 69 -8.58 -4.35 -0.40
CA VAL A 69 -8.16 -2.97 -0.15
C VAL A 69 -8.59 -2.50 1.24
N LEU A 70 -9.80 -2.84 1.69
CA LEU A 70 -10.30 -2.51 3.02
C LEU A 70 -9.47 -3.20 4.12
N VAL A 71 -9.18 -4.50 3.99
CA VAL A 71 -8.31 -5.22 4.92
C VAL A 71 -6.95 -4.52 5.05
N ARG A 72 -6.31 -4.17 3.91
CA ARG A 72 -5.02 -3.44 3.95
C ARG A 72 -5.16 -2.05 4.57
N ALA A 73 -6.24 -1.32 4.29
CA ALA A 73 -6.48 0.00 4.86
C ALA A 73 -6.62 -0.05 6.38
N PHE A 74 -7.40 -0.99 6.91
CA PHE A 74 -7.54 -1.16 8.36
C PHE A 74 -6.23 -1.56 9.03
N GLN A 75 -5.48 -2.49 8.43
CA GLN A 75 -4.14 -2.83 8.92
C GLN A 75 -3.28 -1.57 9.03
N LEU A 76 -3.17 -0.75 7.98
CA LEU A 76 -2.41 0.50 8.00
C LEU A 76 -2.85 1.47 9.09
N LEU A 77 -4.16 1.59 9.34
CA LEU A 77 -4.69 2.44 10.40
C LEU A 77 -4.35 1.93 11.80
N GLU A 78 -4.38 0.61 12.02
CA GLU A 78 -3.86 -0.01 13.24
C GLU A 78 -2.35 0.27 13.38
N GLU A 79 -1.58 0.20 12.28
CA GLU A 79 -0.13 0.46 12.34
C GLU A 79 0.22 1.87 12.80
N TYR A 80 -0.60 2.84 12.42
CA TYR A 80 -0.45 4.22 12.83
C TYR A 80 -0.85 4.45 14.29
N ALA A 81 -1.83 3.70 14.80
CA ALA A 81 -2.33 3.86 16.16
C ALA A 81 -1.30 3.44 17.22
N ASP A 82 -0.42 2.49 16.90
CA ASP A 82 0.56 1.92 17.84
C ASP A 82 1.83 2.78 18.02
N GLY A 83 1.95 3.91 17.32
CA GLY A 83 3.11 4.82 17.43
C GLY A 83 3.60 5.31 16.06
N PRO A 84 4.79 5.95 15.99
CA PRO A 84 5.35 6.41 14.72
C PRO A 84 5.51 5.19 13.82
N PRO A 85 4.69 5.08 12.76
CA PRO A 85 4.55 3.82 12.07
C PRO A 85 5.81 3.51 11.27
N ALA A 86 6.12 2.22 11.13
CA ALA A 86 6.98 1.74 10.05
C ALA A 86 6.35 1.98 8.66
N CYS A 87 5.04 2.25 8.62
CA CYS A 87 4.30 2.50 7.39
C CYS A 87 4.92 3.65 6.60
N ASP A 88 5.27 3.32 5.37
CA ASP A 88 5.74 4.28 4.39
C ASP A 88 4.59 5.23 4.01
N VAL A 89 4.91 6.51 3.79
CA VAL A 89 3.96 7.49 3.24
C VAL A 89 3.41 7.03 1.88
N TYR A 90 4.19 6.25 1.13
CA TYR A 90 3.77 5.63 -0.13
C TYR A 90 2.60 4.65 0.05
N ASP A 91 2.58 3.87 1.13
CA ASP A 91 1.51 2.91 1.40
C ASP A 91 0.20 3.65 1.69
N LEU A 92 0.25 4.70 2.52
CA LEU A 92 -0.90 5.57 2.79
C LEU A 92 -1.42 6.22 1.51
N ALA A 93 -0.55 6.80 0.70
CA ALA A 93 -0.93 7.44 -0.57
C ALA A 93 -1.55 6.43 -1.56
N THR A 94 -0.99 5.22 -1.64
CA THR A 94 -1.49 4.15 -2.50
C THR A 94 -2.88 3.70 -2.07
N ILE A 95 -3.09 3.47 -0.77
CA ILE A 95 -4.38 3.07 -0.23
C ILE A 95 -5.42 4.19 -0.35
N ALA A 96 -5.05 5.44 -0.08
CA ALA A 96 -5.95 6.60 -0.28
C ALA A 96 -6.42 6.68 -1.74
N ARG A 97 -5.50 6.51 -2.71
CA ARG A 97 -5.84 6.48 -4.14
C ARG A 97 -6.76 5.30 -4.49
N ALA A 98 -6.48 4.10 -3.98
CA ALA A 98 -7.28 2.92 -4.24
C ALA A 98 -8.72 3.09 -3.71
N LEU A 99 -8.86 3.53 -2.46
CA LEU A 99 -10.15 3.80 -1.83
C LEU A 99 -10.94 4.86 -2.59
N LEU A 100 -10.31 5.99 -2.96
CA LEU A 100 -10.99 7.03 -3.74
C LEU A 100 -11.44 6.52 -5.11
N THR A 101 -10.62 5.68 -5.76
CA THR A 101 -10.95 5.07 -7.05
C THR A 101 -12.18 4.15 -6.91
N LEU A 102 -12.21 3.31 -5.88
CA LEU A 102 -13.33 2.41 -5.61
C LEU A 102 -14.61 3.17 -5.24
N TYR A 103 -14.49 4.25 -4.47
CA TYR A 103 -15.60 5.15 -4.14
C TYR A 103 -16.22 5.77 -5.41
N ARG A 104 -15.38 6.29 -6.32
CA ARG A 104 -15.84 6.95 -7.55
C ARG A 104 -16.31 5.98 -8.64
N HIS A 105 -15.72 4.78 -8.68
CA HIS A 105 -15.95 3.80 -9.73
C HIS A 105 -16.25 2.41 -9.15
N PRO A 106 -17.34 2.25 -8.38
CA PRO A 106 -17.62 1.00 -7.67
C PRO A 106 -18.07 -0.16 -8.59
N GLY A 107 -18.30 0.12 -9.88
CA GLY A 107 -18.92 -0.82 -10.81
C GLY A 107 -20.42 -1.00 -10.55
N PRO A 108 -21.04 -2.05 -11.11
CA PRO A 108 -22.46 -2.32 -10.92
C PRO A 108 -22.79 -2.64 -9.46
N LEU A 109 -23.78 -1.93 -8.90
CA LEU A 109 -24.23 -2.10 -7.52
C LEU A 109 -25.54 -2.87 -7.45
N GLY A 110 -25.59 -3.87 -6.57
CA GLY A 110 -26.79 -4.62 -6.22
C GLY A 110 -27.37 -4.25 -4.86
N VAL A 111 -28.26 -5.11 -4.38
CA VAL A 111 -28.75 -5.12 -3.00
C VAL A 111 -27.58 -5.44 -2.06
N PRO A 112 -27.42 -4.73 -0.92
CA PRO A 112 -26.37 -5.04 0.05
C PRO A 112 -26.44 -6.50 0.53
N THR A 113 -25.30 -7.18 0.59
CA THR A 113 -25.17 -8.57 1.07
C THR A 113 -23.84 -8.78 1.78
N GLY A 114 -23.85 -9.55 2.88
CA GLY A 114 -22.63 -9.97 3.55
C GLY A 114 -21.85 -8.81 4.18
N ALA A 115 -22.54 -7.82 4.74
CA ALA A 115 -21.89 -6.72 5.46
C ALA A 115 -21.14 -7.24 6.70
N ASP A 116 -21.74 -8.18 7.43
CA ASP A 116 -21.11 -8.82 8.60
C ASP A 116 -19.88 -9.66 8.21
N GLU A 117 -19.95 -10.39 7.09
CA GLU A 117 -18.83 -11.14 6.52
C GLU A 117 -17.67 -10.20 6.15
N ILE A 118 -17.96 -9.06 5.52
CA ILE A 118 -16.94 -8.06 5.18
C ILE A 118 -16.31 -7.48 6.45
N ALA A 119 -17.13 -7.11 7.43
CA ALA A 119 -16.65 -6.57 8.69
C ALA A 119 -15.79 -7.59 9.47
N GLU A 120 -16.14 -8.88 9.39
CA GLU A 120 -15.35 -9.95 9.96
C GLU A 120 -14.02 -10.13 9.23
N GLU A 121 -14.02 -10.16 7.90
CA GLU A 121 -12.79 -10.30 7.11
C GLU A 121 -11.83 -9.13 7.34
N ILE A 122 -12.37 -7.92 7.53
CA ILE A 122 -11.60 -6.72 7.90
C ILE A 122 -10.94 -6.86 9.28
N ARG A 123 -11.66 -7.41 10.27
CA ARG A 123 -11.13 -7.61 11.64
C ARG A 123 -10.18 -8.79 11.72
N ARG A 124 -10.31 -9.76 10.82
CA ARG A 124 -9.57 -11.01 10.85
C ARG A 124 -8.07 -10.75 10.71
N ARG A 125 -7.33 -11.01 11.79
CA ARG A 125 -5.88 -11.02 11.79
C ARG A 125 -5.40 -12.42 11.42
N LEU A 126 -4.44 -12.51 10.51
CA LEU A 126 -3.77 -13.77 10.17
C LEU A 126 -2.31 -13.68 10.61
N CYS A 127 -1.83 -14.74 11.26
CA CYS A 127 -0.43 -14.90 11.56
C CYS A 127 0.35 -15.13 10.26
N GLY A 128 1.28 -14.25 9.90
CA GLY A 128 2.10 -14.40 8.69
C GLY A 128 3.08 -15.58 8.74
N ALA A 129 3.29 -16.20 9.92
CA ALA A 129 4.14 -17.38 10.08
C ALA A 129 3.38 -18.69 9.79
N CYS A 130 2.19 -18.87 10.38
CA CYS A 130 1.42 -20.11 10.28
C CYS A 130 0.12 -20.01 9.47
N TRP A 131 -0.26 -18.81 9.04
CA TRP A 131 -1.47 -18.47 8.29
C TRP A 131 -2.79 -18.78 9.01
N GLU A 132 -2.74 -19.05 10.30
CA GLU A 132 -3.93 -19.22 11.13
C GLU A 132 -4.48 -17.86 11.59
N PRO A 133 -5.80 -17.77 11.83
CA PRO A 133 -6.40 -16.62 12.52
C PRO A 133 -5.77 -16.40 13.88
N ILE A 134 -5.58 -15.13 14.23
CA ILE A 134 -5.24 -14.67 15.57
C ILE A 134 -6.53 -14.17 16.21
N ALA A 135 -6.92 -14.72 17.35
CA ALA A 135 -8.11 -14.26 18.08
C ALA A 135 -7.86 -12.88 18.73
N ASP A 136 -8.93 -12.14 19.02
CA ASP A 136 -8.82 -10.79 19.61
C ASP A 136 -8.17 -10.79 21.00
N ASP A 137 -8.28 -11.88 21.75
CA ASP A 137 -7.68 -12.09 23.06
C ASP A 137 -6.31 -12.77 23.03
N GLU A 138 -5.84 -13.20 21.85
CA GLU A 138 -4.53 -13.83 21.69
C GLU A 138 -3.41 -12.79 21.61
N LEU A 139 -2.35 -13.04 22.37
CA LEU A 139 -1.14 -12.24 22.30
C LEU A 139 -0.47 -12.44 20.95
N HIS A 140 -0.17 -11.31 20.30
CA HIS A 140 0.55 -11.28 19.04
C HIS A 140 1.56 -10.14 19.03
N GLU A 141 2.57 -10.27 18.19
CA GLU A 141 3.52 -9.22 17.88
C GLU A 141 3.55 -8.95 16.38
N ARG A 142 3.97 -7.74 15.99
CA ARG A 142 4.22 -7.44 14.58
C ARG A 142 5.60 -7.93 14.18
N ARG A 143 5.69 -8.52 12.98
CA ARG A 143 6.94 -8.94 12.35
C ARG A 143 6.98 -8.53 10.89
N THR A 144 8.19 -8.30 10.39
CA THR A 144 8.47 -8.20 8.96
C THR A 144 8.81 -9.59 8.44
N PHE A 145 7.99 -10.10 7.53
CA PHE A 145 8.20 -11.37 6.84
C PHE A 145 9.02 -11.13 5.59
N GLY A 146 10.06 -11.93 5.38
CA GLY A 146 10.87 -11.86 4.17
C GLY A 146 10.02 -12.10 2.93
N SER A 147 10.24 -11.29 1.90
CA SER A 147 9.70 -11.48 0.56
C SER A 147 10.89 -11.52 -0.39
N ASP A 148 10.95 -12.52 -1.26
CA ASP A 148 12.04 -12.65 -2.24
C ASP A 148 12.01 -11.51 -3.28
N SER A 149 10.92 -10.74 -3.32
CA SER A 149 10.63 -9.74 -4.35
C SER A 149 10.52 -8.30 -3.82
N SER A 150 10.59 -8.06 -2.51
CA SER A 150 10.35 -6.73 -1.93
C SER A 150 11.05 -6.51 -0.59
N GLY A 151 11.11 -5.26 -0.12
CA GLY A 151 11.22 -4.99 1.32
C GLY A 151 10.10 -5.77 2.03
N GLY A 152 10.43 -6.55 3.05
CA GLY A 152 9.54 -7.58 3.58
C GLY A 152 8.13 -7.11 3.91
N ILE A 153 7.18 -8.06 3.96
CA ILE A 153 5.77 -7.79 4.23
C ILE A 153 5.58 -7.67 5.73
N HIS A 154 5.04 -6.55 6.20
CA HIS A 154 4.65 -6.40 7.60
C HIS A 154 3.36 -7.19 7.87
N GLY A 155 3.33 -7.92 8.99
CA GLY A 155 2.16 -8.66 9.41
C GLY A 155 2.20 -9.04 10.88
N TYR A 156 1.20 -9.79 11.33
CA TYR A 156 1.09 -10.26 12.70
C TYR A 156 1.73 -11.65 12.87
N ALA A 157 2.22 -11.96 14.06
CA ALA A 157 2.69 -13.28 14.46
C ALA A 157 2.22 -13.58 15.88
N HIS A 158 1.80 -14.83 16.15
CA HIS A 158 1.57 -15.27 17.53
C HIS A 158 2.86 -15.08 18.36
N THR A 159 2.75 -14.50 19.56
CA THR A 159 3.90 -14.31 20.47
C THR A 159 4.35 -15.61 21.12
N GLU A 160 3.40 -16.47 21.49
CA GLU A 160 3.70 -17.85 21.85
C GLU A 160 4.06 -18.56 20.55
N LEU A 161 5.27 -19.13 20.47
CA LEU A 161 5.82 -19.45 19.15
C LEU A 161 4.83 -20.33 18.39
N CYS A 162 4.79 -20.15 17.06
CA CYS A 162 4.23 -21.12 16.15
C CYS A 162 5.08 -22.42 16.17
N VAL A 163 5.42 -22.93 17.37
CA VAL A 163 6.61 -23.75 17.70
C VAL A 163 6.68 -25.02 16.86
N ASP A 164 5.55 -25.52 16.38
CA ASP A 164 5.44 -26.83 15.72
C ASP A 164 5.07 -26.75 14.24
N ARG A 165 5.06 -25.56 13.63
CA ARG A 165 4.74 -25.41 12.20
C ARG A 165 5.90 -24.75 11.48
N SER A 166 6.61 -25.55 10.68
CA SER A 166 7.64 -25.04 9.77
C SER A 166 7.08 -23.86 8.98
N PRO A 167 7.68 -22.67 9.07
CA PRO A 167 7.24 -21.54 8.26
C PRO A 167 7.40 -21.93 6.80
N LEU A 168 6.30 -21.96 6.04
CA LEU A 168 6.33 -22.23 4.60
C LEU A 168 7.11 -21.14 3.84
N LEU A 169 7.23 -19.97 4.44
CA LEU A 169 8.18 -18.93 4.06
C LEU A 169 9.46 -19.17 4.86
N ALA A 170 10.32 -20.05 4.36
CA ALA A 170 11.63 -20.28 4.94
C ALA A 170 12.31 -18.92 5.14
N LEU A 171 12.57 -18.58 6.40
CA LEU A 171 13.42 -17.46 6.78
C LEU A 171 14.69 -17.55 5.92
N CYS A 172 14.86 -16.61 5.00
CA CYS A 172 16.17 -16.32 4.43
C CYS A 172 17.04 -15.85 5.59
N HIS A 173 17.57 -16.80 6.37
CA HIS A 173 18.61 -16.54 7.34
C HIS A 173 19.72 -15.86 6.56
N HIS A 174 19.88 -14.55 6.79
CA HIS A 174 21.08 -13.81 6.47
C HIS A 174 22.22 -14.39 7.33
N SER A 175 22.66 -15.60 6.99
CA SER A 175 23.91 -16.16 7.46
C SER A 175 24.99 -15.64 6.53
N ALA A 176 25.79 -14.70 7.05
CA ALA A 176 27.09 -14.29 6.54
C ALA A 176 27.17 -13.69 5.12
N CYS A 177 26.90 -12.38 5.01
CA CYS A 177 27.72 -11.52 4.13
C CYS A 177 28.80 -10.83 4.98
N ALA A 178 29.76 -11.63 5.45
CA ALA A 178 31.03 -11.15 5.97
C ALA A 178 32.15 -11.83 5.16
N GLY A 179 32.82 -11.04 4.31
CA GLY A 179 34.14 -11.39 3.76
C GLY A 179 34.13 -11.91 2.32
N GLY A 180 34.62 -11.09 1.39
CA GLY A 180 34.95 -11.56 0.06
C GLY A 180 35.15 -10.47 -0.99
N ARG A 181 36.15 -9.59 -0.79
CA ARG A 181 36.70 -8.83 -1.91
C ARG A 181 37.27 -9.84 -2.92
N ALA A 182 36.60 -10.03 -4.04
CA ALA A 182 37.22 -10.47 -5.27
C ALA A 182 36.90 -9.45 -6.35
N ARG A 183 37.90 -8.63 -6.68
CA ARG A 183 37.94 -7.87 -7.92
C ARG A 183 37.79 -8.87 -9.06
N THR A 184 36.68 -8.80 -9.77
CA THR A 184 36.64 -9.26 -11.16
C THR A 184 36.60 -8.00 -12.00
N GLU A 185 37.76 -7.67 -12.58
CA GLU A 185 37.86 -6.66 -13.63
C GLU A 185 37.03 -7.14 -14.82
N ILE A 186 35.81 -6.64 -14.93
CA ILE A 186 35.04 -6.72 -16.16
C ILE A 186 35.51 -5.56 -17.02
N SER A 187 36.42 -5.88 -17.95
CA SER A 187 36.76 -5.03 -19.07
C SER A 187 35.51 -4.83 -19.94
N CYS A 188 34.79 -3.73 -19.72
CA CYS A 188 33.80 -3.24 -20.68
C CYS A 188 34.57 -2.57 -21.83
N GLY A 189 34.72 -3.29 -22.94
CA GLY A 189 35.11 -2.71 -24.21
C GLY A 189 34.03 -1.74 -24.68
N THR A 190 34.28 -0.44 -24.48
CA THR A 190 33.59 0.64 -25.18
C THR A 190 34.21 0.83 -26.56
N SER A 191 33.61 0.24 -27.58
CA SER A 191 33.72 0.71 -28.96
C SER A 191 32.32 0.78 -29.51
N LEU A 192 31.79 1.99 -29.72
CA LEU A 192 30.82 2.33 -30.77
C LEU A 192 30.68 3.86 -30.83
N ASP A 193 30.76 4.34 -32.06
CA ASP A 193 30.92 5.71 -32.54
C ASP A 193 29.88 6.75 -32.09
N PRO A 194 30.27 8.04 -31.96
CA PRO A 194 29.33 9.15 -32.00
C PRO A 194 29.16 9.62 -33.46
N GLY A 195 28.17 9.06 -34.15
CA GLY A 195 27.70 9.55 -35.44
C GLY A 195 26.32 10.17 -35.31
N HIS A 196 26.20 11.37 -34.74
CA HIS A 196 24.97 12.15 -34.83
C HIS A 196 25.23 13.45 -35.61
N GLU A 197 25.01 13.35 -36.91
CA GLU A 197 24.88 14.49 -37.81
C GLU A 197 23.71 15.37 -37.36
N SER A 198 23.98 16.67 -37.23
CA SER A 198 22.98 17.70 -37.00
C SER A 198 22.31 18.07 -38.33
N PRO A 199 20.96 18.18 -38.39
CA PRO A 199 20.30 18.68 -39.58
C PRO A 199 20.48 20.22 -39.74
N PRO A 200 20.57 20.72 -40.98
CA PRO A 200 20.80 22.12 -41.25
C PRO A 200 19.55 22.99 -40.99
N THR A 201 19.80 24.11 -40.33
CA THR A 201 18.91 25.25 -40.15
C THR A 201 18.45 25.80 -41.50
N ALA A 202 17.19 25.56 -41.87
CA ALA A 202 16.56 26.25 -43.00
C ALA A 202 16.12 27.65 -42.56
N ALA A 203 16.94 28.64 -42.89
CA ALA A 203 16.55 30.04 -42.93
C ALA A 203 16.03 30.38 -44.33
N GLY A 204 14.76 30.76 -44.41
CA GLY A 204 14.13 31.41 -45.55
C GLY A 204 12.72 31.82 -45.12
N GLY A 205 12.25 33.05 -45.18
CA GLY A 205 12.70 34.21 -45.96
C GLY A 205 11.48 34.78 -46.69
N THR A 206 10.86 35.81 -46.11
CA THR A 206 10.19 36.99 -46.73
C THR A 206 9.03 36.77 -47.73
N SER A 207 7.87 37.43 -47.54
CA SER A 207 7.45 38.74 -48.11
C SER A 207 7.16 38.72 -49.61
#